data_AF-A0A8T4LZZ5-F1
#
_entry.id   AF-A0A8T4LZZ5-F1
#
_cell.length_a   1.000
_cell.length_b   1.000
_cell.length_c   1.000
_cell.angle_alpha   90.00
_cell.angle_beta   90.00
_cell.angle_gamma   90.00
#
_symmetry.space_group_name_H-M   'P 1'
#
loop_
_entity.id
_entity.type
_entity.pdbx_description
1 polymer ?
#
loop_
_entity_poly.entity_id
_entity_poly.type
_entity_poly.pdbx_seq_one_letter_code
_entity_poly.pdbx_strand_id
1 'polypeptide(L)'
;MKAIGAQNKDILSIFLIESGLLGLVGGIIGALMGLGLAFGVSKIAGSFLGGSGIKINLSYPLLFGAIAFSLLIGVVSGLLPAMQASKLKPVDALRK
;
A
#
# COMPACT_ATOMS: atom_id res chain seq x y z
N MET A 1 -6.95 0.72 23.94
CA MET A 1 -8.03 1.58 23.42
C MET A 1 -9.40 1.23 23.98
N LYS A 2 -9.86 -0.03 23.86
CA LYS A 2 -11.17 -0.46 24.40
C LYS A 2 -11.34 -0.27 25.92
N ALA A 3 -10.27 -0.44 26.68
CA ALA A 3 -10.27 -0.23 28.13
C ALA A 3 -10.43 1.26 28.54
N ILE A 4 -10.22 2.20 27.61
CA ILE A 4 -10.38 3.65 27.80
C ILE A 4 -11.78 4.13 27.33
N GLY A 5 -12.63 3.21 26.84
CA GLY A 5 -14.01 3.52 26.42
C GLY A 5 -14.21 3.75 24.91
N ALA A 6 -13.18 3.54 24.07
CA ALA A 6 -13.31 3.66 22.62
C ALA A 6 -14.30 2.61 22.05
N GLN A 7 -15.20 3.03 21.15
CA GLN A 7 -16.16 2.12 20.53
C GLN A 7 -15.46 1.22 19.49
N ASN A 8 -16.07 0.07 19.19
CA ASN A 8 -15.56 -0.87 18.18
C ASN A 8 -15.37 -0.21 16.81
N LYS A 9 -16.25 0.74 16.44
CA LYS A 9 -16.15 1.45 15.16
C LYS A 9 -14.94 2.38 15.09
N ASP A 10 -14.56 2.99 16.21
CA ASP A 10 -13.45 3.94 16.26
C ASP A 10 -12.15 3.19 16.03
N ILE A 11 -12.00 2.05 16.72
CA ILE A 11 -10.86 1.14 16.56
C ILE A 11 -10.79 0.64 15.11
N LEU A 12 -11.92 0.19 14.56
CA LEU A 12 -11.98 -0.27 13.16
C LEU A 12 -11.53 0.83 12.18
N SER A 13 -12.05 2.05 12.36
CA SER A 13 -11.76 3.18 11.46
C SER A 13 -10.29 3.58 11.49
N ILE A 14 -9.66 3.61 12.68
CA ILE A 14 -8.23 3.93 12.82
C ILE A 14 -7.37 2.90 12.08
N PHE A 15 -7.59 1.61 12.32
CA PHE A 15 -6.81 0.55 11.67
C PHE A 15 -7.02 0.50 10.15
N LEU A 16 -8.25 0.78 9.68
CA LEU A 16 -8.55 0.88 8.26
C LEU A 16 -7.82 2.05 7.59
N ILE A 17 -7.83 3.22 8.24
CA ILE A 17 -7.11 4.40 7.76
C ILE A 17 -5.60 4.15 7.75
N GLU A 18 -5.06 3.54 8.81
CA GLU A 18 -3.64 3.20 8.90
C GLU A 18 -3.21 2.20 7.81
N SER A 19 -4.02 1.16 7.58
CA SER A 19 -3.75 0.17 6.52
C SER A 19 -3.89 0.77 5.12
N GLY A 20 -4.85 1.66 4.90
CA GLY A 20 -5.00 2.41 3.66
C GLY A 20 -3.83 3.36 3.40
N LEU A 21 -3.36 4.07 4.44
CA LEU A 21 -2.17 4.93 4.38
C LEU A 21 -0.91 4.12 4.07
N LEU A 22 -0.72 2.97 4.72
CA LEU A 22 0.38 2.05 4.41
C LEU A 22 0.31 1.56 2.95
N GLY A 23 -0.88 1.22 2.46
CA GLY A 23 -1.10 0.86 1.06
C GLY A 23 -0.79 1.99 0.09
N LEU A 24 -1.12 3.23 0.44
CA LEU A 24 -0.79 4.43 -0.34
C LEU A 24 0.71 4.69 -0.40
N VAL A 25 1.38 4.70 0.76
CA VAL A 25 2.83 4.91 0.86
C VAL A 25 3.58 3.81 0.12
N GLY A 26 3.16 2.55 0.29
CA GLY A 26 3.69 1.42 -0.45
C GLY A 26 3.49 1.56 -1.97
N GLY A 27 2.31 2.03 -2.40
CA GLY A 27 2.01 2.29 -3.81
C GLY A 27 2.88 3.39 -4.42
N ILE A 28 3.12 4.49 -3.69
CA ILE A 28 3.99 5.58 -4.12
C ILE A 28 5.44 5.11 -4.23
N ILE A 29 5.96 4.43 -3.21
CA ILE A 29 7.32 3.90 -3.20
C ILE A 29 7.49 2.87 -4.33
N GLY A 30 6.53 1.97 -4.50
CA GLY A 30 6.53 0.98 -5.57
C GLY A 30 6.49 1.61 -6.96
N ALA A 31 5.68 2.65 -7.15
CA ALA A 31 5.65 3.40 -8.41
C ALA A 31 7.00 4.09 -8.70
N LEU A 32 7.60 4.75 -7.71
CA LEU A 32 8.92 5.39 -7.86
C LEU A 32 10.02 4.36 -8.17
N MET A 33 10.04 3.23 -7.47
CA MET A 33 10.98 2.14 -7.75
C MET A 33 10.75 1.55 -9.14
N GLY A 34 9.50 1.32 -9.54
CA GLY A 34 9.15 0.80 -10.87
C GLY A 34 9.62 1.72 -11.99
N LEU A 35 9.45 3.03 -11.83
CA LEU A 35 9.98 4.03 -12.76
C LEU A 35 11.51 4.03 -12.77
N GLY A 36 12.16 4.03 -11.61
CA GLY A 36 13.61 3.97 -11.50
C GLY A 36 14.20 2.73 -12.20
N LEU A 37 13.57 1.57 -12.01
CA LEU A 37 13.94 0.34 -12.70
C LEU A 37 13.71 0.42 -14.20
N ALA A 38 12.58 0.97 -14.65
CA ALA A 38 12.29 1.14 -16.08
C ALA A 38 13.37 2.01 -16.77
N PHE A 39 13.74 3.15 -16.17
CA PHE A 39 14.80 4.00 -16.68
C PHE A 39 16.18 3.33 -16.64
N GLY A 40 16.48 2.60 -15.55
CA GLY A 40 17.73 1.85 -15.42
C GLY A 40 17.88 0.77 -16.50
N VAL A 41 16.84 -0.04 -16.69
CA VAL A 41 16.80 -1.08 -17.74
C VAL A 41 16.90 -0.45 -19.12
N SER A 42 16.18 0.65 -19.39
CA SER A 42 16.27 1.34 -20.68
C SER A 42 17.67 1.86 -20.99
N LYS A 43 18.40 2.38 -19.99
CA LYS A 43 19.78 2.87 -20.16
C LYS A 43 20.74 1.72 -20.46
N ILE A 44 20.61 0.62 -19.75
CA ILE A 44 21.42 -0.59 -19.96
C ILE A 44 21.11 -1.18 -21.34
N ALA A 45 19.85 -1.43 -21.64
CA ALA A 45 19.41 -2.00 -22.91
C ALA A 45 19.81 -1.14 -24.12
N GLY A 46 19.69 0.19 -24.03
CA GLY A 46 20.15 1.11 -25.08
C GLY A 46 21.65 1.03 -25.36
N SER A 47 22.46 0.72 -24.34
CA SER A 47 23.91 0.52 -24.48
C SER A 47 24.27 -0.84 -25.11
N PHE A 48 23.43 -1.86 -24.97
CA PHE A 48 23.65 -3.20 -25.55
C PHE A 48 23.02 -3.39 -26.94
N LEU A 49 21.92 -2.70 -27.25
CA LEU A 49 21.14 -2.83 -28.50
C LEU A 49 21.49 -1.79 -29.59
N GLY A 50 22.64 -1.12 -29.48
CA GLY A 50 23.17 -0.27 -30.56
C GLY A 50 22.37 0.99 -30.86
N GLY A 51 21.73 1.61 -29.85
CA GLY A 51 21.07 2.92 -29.99
C GLY A 51 19.56 2.86 -30.29
N SER A 52 18.98 1.68 -30.49
CA SER A 52 17.51 1.52 -30.42
C SER A 52 17.07 1.44 -28.96
N GLY A 53 17.05 2.61 -28.30
CA GLY A 53 16.59 2.73 -26.92
C GLY A 53 15.16 2.19 -26.76
N ILE A 54 14.94 1.39 -25.73
CA ILE A 54 13.59 0.96 -25.34
C ILE A 54 12.79 2.22 -24.99
N LYS A 55 11.79 2.56 -25.81
CA LYS A 55 10.91 3.70 -25.52
C LYS A 55 10.01 3.31 -24.35
N ILE A 56 10.30 3.85 -23.17
CA ILE A 56 9.42 3.75 -22.02
C ILE A 56 8.17 4.57 -22.32
N ASN A 57 7.05 3.91 -22.57
CA ASN A 57 5.77 4.58 -22.68
C ASN A 57 5.11 4.64 -21.30
N LEU A 58 5.18 5.81 -20.69
CA LEU A 58 4.61 6.10 -19.38
C LEU A 58 3.11 6.39 -19.55
N SER A 59 2.28 5.38 -19.30
CA SER A 59 0.84 5.53 -19.32
C SER A 59 0.34 6.08 -17.99
N TYR A 60 -0.01 7.37 -17.95
CA TYR A 60 -0.64 8.02 -16.78
C TYR A 60 -1.81 7.23 -16.18
N PRO A 61 -2.78 6.68 -16.96
CA PRO A 61 -3.87 5.91 -16.37
C PRO A 61 -3.39 4.62 -15.71
N LEU A 62 -2.29 4.01 -16.20
CA LEU A 62 -1.72 2.82 -15.57
C LEU A 62 -1.05 3.15 -14.22
N LEU A 63 -0.42 4.31 -14.13
CA LEU A 63 0.23 4.79 -12.90
C LEU A 63 -0.81 5.11 -11.81
N PHE A 64 -1.88 5.84 -12.17
CA PHE A 64 -3.02 6.05 -11.26
C PHE A 64 -3.70 4.74 -10.88
N GLY A 65 -3.87 3.82 -11.84
CA GLY A 65 -4.42 2.49 -11.59
C GLY A 65 -3.59 1.69 -10.59
N ALA A 66 -2.26 1.73 -10.70
CA ALA A 66 -1.36 1.04 -9.77
C ALA A 66 -1.45 1.58 -8.33
N ILE A 67 -1.50 2.91 -8.17
CA ILE A 67 -1.66 3.54 -6.86
C ILE A 67 -3.04 3.20 -6.26
N ALA A 68 -4.10 3.30 -7.05
CA ALA A 68 -5.45 2.95 -6.61
C ALA A 68 -5.55 1.47 -6.21
N PHE A 69 -4.91 0.58 -6.97
CA PHE A 69 -4.84 -0.83 -6.68
C PHE A 69 -4.07 -1.13 -5.39
N SER A 70 -2.95 -0.45 -5.14
CA SER A 70 -2.20 -0.58 -3.88
C SER A 70 -3.01 -0.12 -2.67
N LEU A 71 -3.77 0.98 -2.81
CA LEU A 71 -4.66 1.44 -1.75
C LEU A 71 -5.78 0.42 -1.49
N LEU A 72 -6.39 -0.13 -2.55
CA LEU A 72 -7.38 -1.20 -2.43
C LEU A 72 -6.81 -2.42 -1.68
N ILE A 73 -5.63 -2.89 -2.07
CA ILE A 73 -4.96 -4.02 -1.40
C ILE A 73 -4.66 -3.68 0.06
N GLY A 74 -4.14 -2.48 0.36
CA GLY A 74 -3.86 -2.04 1.72
C GLY A 74 -5.12 -2.05 2.61
N VAL A 75 -6.22 -1.53 2.09
CA VAL A 75 -7.52 -1.52 2.80
C VAL A 75 -8.05 -2.94 2.99
N VAL A 76 -8.04 -3.78 1.95
CA VAL A 76 -8.54 -5.16 2.01
C VAL A 76 -7.71 -6.01 2.98
N SER A 77 -6.38 -5.88 2.92
CA SER A 77 -5.45 -6.52 3.86
C SER A 77 -5.67 -6.05 5.29
N GLY A 78 -5.98 -4.77 5.50
CA GLY A 78 -6.24 -4.17 6.80
C GLY A 78 -7.60 -4.52 7.39
N LEU A 79 -8.57 -4.93 6.57
CA LEU A 79 -9.95 -5.16 6.99
C LEU A 79 -10.06 -6.31 8.00
N LEU A 80 -9.44 -7.45 7.69
CA LEU A 80 -9.42 -8.64 8.55
C LEU A 80 -8.79 -8.36 9.93
N PRO A 81 -7.57 -7.82 10.04
CA PRO A 81 -6.97 -7.49 11.33
C PRO A 81 -7.72 -6.38 12.05
N ALA A 82 -8.24 -5.36 11.36
CA ALA A 82 -9.06 -4.31 11.99
C ALA A 82 -10.34 -4.90 12.64
N MET A 83 -11.00 -5.84 11.98
CA MET A 83 -12.16 -6.53 12.52
C MET A 83 -11.80 -7.36 13.75
N GLN A 84 -10.68 -8.09 13.73
CA GLN A 84 -10.20 -8.85 14.89
C GLN A 84 -9.86 -7.92 16.06
N ALA A 85 -9.13 -6.83 15.80
CA ALA A 85 -8.77 -5.83 16.81
C ALA A 85 -9.99 -5.16 17.45
N SER A 86 -11.00 -4.84 16.64
CA SER A 86 -12.24 -4.23 17.12
C SER A 86 -13.10 -5.16 17.98
N LYS A 87 -12.93 -6.49 17.89
CA LYS A 87 -13.73 -7.49 18.64
C LYS A 87 -13.03 -8.03 19.88
N LEU A 88 -11.72 -7.84 20.03
CA LEU A 88 -10.98 -8.25 21.24
C LEU A 88 -11.60 -7.67 22.52
N LYS A 89 -11.82 -8.53 23.52
CA LYS A 89 -12.35 -8.10 24.83
C LYS A 89 -11.21 -7.51 25.66
N PRO A 90 -11.41 -6.37 26.32
CA PRO A 90 -10.34 -5.72 27.09
C PRO A 90 -9.85 -6.59 28.27
N VAL A 91 -10.73 -7.43 28.84
CA VAL A 91 -10.36 -8.42 29.87
C VAL A 91 -9.31 -9.42 29.37
N ASP A 92 -9.39 -9.86 28.12
CA ASP A 92 -8.41 -10.80 27.55
C ASP A 92 -7.08 -10.10 27.19
N ALA A 93 -7.13 -8.80 26.90
CA ALA A 93 -5.94 -7.98 26.59
C ALA A 93 -5.15 -7.56 27.84
N LEU A 94 -5.77 -7.56 29.02
CA LEU A 94 -5.14 -7.19 30.31
C LEU A 94 -4.60 -8.40 31.09
N ARG A 95 -5.01 -9.62 30.70
CA ARG A 95 -4.63 -10.86 31.39
C ARG A 95 -3.36 -11.52 30.79
N LYS A 96 -2.70 -10.84 29.86
CA LYS A 96 -1.37 -11.14 29.32
C LYS A 96 -0.45 -9.95 29.53
#